data_AF-A0A9N9HT18-F1
#
_entry.id   AF-A0A9N9HT18-F1
#
_cell.length_a   1.000
_cell.length_b   1.000
_cell.length_c   1.000
_cell.angle_alpha   90.00
_cell.angle_beta   90.00
_cell.angle_gamma   90.00
#
_symmetry.space_group_name_H-M   'P 1'
#
loop_
_entity.id
_entity.type
_entity.pdbx_description
1 polymer ?
#
loop_
_entity_poly.entity_id
_entity_poly.type
_entity_poly.pdbx_seq_one_letter_code
_entity_poly.pdbx_strand_id
1 'polypeptide(L)'
;ILYTTDFDRAVELLDNPDISDSKELIIIDRAHRPLNTLNSRIREIAKIAIRHNPMFVGIFIDVNLNDVVILSSHEYDIQNREFINEVRNSINPHPIFEYEDLHHVHVKRQPHPLINFPIIAGE
;
A
#
# COMPACT_ATOMS: atom_id res chain seq x y z
N ILE A 1 -12.81 -11.21 3.59
CA ILE A 1 -13.21 -10.16 2.64
C ILE A 1 -12.09 -10.06 1.63
N LEU A 2 -12.35 -10.40 0.37
CA LEU A 2 -11.37 -10.30 -0.70
C LEU A 2 -11.67 -9.00 -1.45
N TYR A 3 -10.73 -8.07 -1.42
CA TYR A 3 -10.84 -6.81 -2.17
C TYR A 3 -10.07 -6.98 -3.48
N THR A 4 -10.75 -6.76 -4.59
CA THR A 4 -10.14 -6.79 -5.92
C THR A 4 -10.68 -5.65 -6.75
N THR A 5 -9.79 -5.05 -7.53
CA THR A 5 -10.06 -3.99 -8.51
C THR A 5 -9.93 -4.52 -9.94
N ASP A 6 -9.47 -5.78 -10.10
CA ASP A 6 -9.63 -6.56 -11.32
C ASP A 6 -11.08 -7.00 -11.44
N PHE A 7 -11.86 -6.16 -12.11
CA PHE A 7 -13.30 -6.35 -12.31
C PHE A 7 -13.62 -7.65 -13.02
N ASP A 8 -12.84 -8.01 -14.06
CA ASP A 8 -13.10 -9.19 -14.88
C ASP A 8 -12.88 -10.46 -14.05
N ARG A 9 -11.78 -10.51 -13.28
CA ARG A 9 -11.51 -11.62 -12.37
C ARG A 9 -12.47 -11.67 -11.18
N ALA A 10 -12.95 -10.52 -10.70
CA ALA A 10 -13.98 -10.45 -9.67
C ALA A 10 -15.32 -11.01 -10.16
N VAL A 11 -15.71 -10.68 -11.39
CA VAL A 11 -16.91 -11.21 -12.05
C VAL A 11 -16.76 -12.70 -12.31
N GLU A 12 -15.61 -13.15 -12.81
CA GLU A 12 -15.32 -14.58 -13.02
C GLU A 12 -15.40 -15.39 -11.72
N LEU A 13 -14.92 -14.82 -10.61
CA LEU A 13 -15.09 -15.41 -9.28
C LEU A 13 -16.57 -15.41 -8.86
N LEU A 14 -17.29 -14.31 -9.01
CA LEU A 14 -18.72 -14.24 -8.66
C LEU A 14 -19.58 -15.20 -9.49
N ASP A 15 -19.16 -15.55 -10.71
CA ASP A 15 -19.84 -16.53 -11.57
C ASP A 15 -19.42 -17.97 -11.26
N ASN A 16 -18.36 -18.19 -10.49
CA ASN A 16 -17.91 -19.52 -10.09
C ASN A 16 -18.89 -20.13 -9.05
N PRO A 17 -19.48 -21.31 -9.32
CA PRO A 17 -20.42 -21.96 -8.39
C PRO A 17 -19.76 -22.48 -7.11
N ASP A 18 -18.46 -22.79 -7.13
CA ASP A 18 -17.74 -23.42 -6.02
C ASP A 18 -17.44 -22.45 -4.86
N ILE A 19 -17.60 -21.14 -5.08
CA ILE A 19 -17.36 -20.11 -4.06
C ILE A 19 -18.65 -19.45 -3.54
N SER A 20 -19.81 -20.08 -3.78
CA SER A 20 -21.15 -19.67 -3.32
C SER A 20 -21.14 -19.00 -1.94
N ASP A 21 -20.57 -19.67 -0.94
CA ASP A 21 -20.62 -19.23 0.46
C ASP A 21 -19.68 -18.06 0.77
N SER A 22 -18.77 -17.73 -0.15
CA SER A 22 -17.80 -16.64 -0.03
C SER A 22 -18.09 -15.45 -0.94
N LYS A 23 -19.13 -15.52 -1.79
CA LYS A 23 -19.49 -14.42 -2.72
C LYS A 23 -19.84 -13.13 -1.98
N GLU A 24 -20.45 -13.26 -0.81
CA GLU A 24 -20.80 -12.13 0.07
C GLU A 24 -19.58 -11.37 0.60
N LEU A 25 -18.39 -11.99 0.54
CA LEU A 25 -17.13 -11.41 0.97
C LEU A 25 -16.41 -10.66 -0.16
N ILE A 26 -16.97 -10.61 -1.37
CA ILE A 26 -16.40 -9.94 -2.55
C ILE A 26 -17.11 -8.60 -2.73
N ILE A 27 -16.39 -7.49 -2.55
CA ILE A 27 -16.89 -6.14 -2.78
C ILE A 27 -16.20 -5.59 -4.03
N ILE A 28 -16.99 -5.26 -5.05
CA ILE A 28 -16.50 -4.64 -6.29
C ILE A 28 -16.69 -3.13 -6.18
N ASP A 29 -15.59 -2.39 -6.01
CA ASP A 29 -15.60 -0.93 -6.16
C ASP A 29 -15.32 -0.58 -7.63
N ARG A 30 -16.35 -0.09 -8.33
CA ARG A 30 -16.30 0.25 -9.76
C ARG A 30 -15.64 1.61 -10.05
N ALA A 31 -15.27 2.38 -9.02
CA ALA A 31 -14.83 3.76 -9.21
C ALA A 31 -13.31 3.85 -9.37
N HIS A 32 -12.85 4.12 -10.60
CA HIS A 32 -11.49 4.60 -10.80
C HIS A 32 -11.29 5.94 -10.06
N ARG A 33 -10.51 5.94 -8.98
CA ARG A 33 -10.06 7.12 -8.26
C ARG A 33 -9.16 7.96 -9.17
N PRO A 34 -9.43 9.27 -9.32
CA PRO A 34 -8.55 10.14 -10.07
C PRO A 34 -7.18 10.28 -9.37
N LEU A 35 -6.13 10.47 -10.17
CA LEU A 35 -4.73 10.48 -9.70
C LEU A 35 -4.46 11.51 -8.59
N ASN A 36 -5.17 12.65 -8.60
CA ASN A 36 -5.08 13.65 -7.54
C ASN A 36 -5.56 13.10 -6.18
N THR A 37 -6.61 12.29 -6.16
CA THR A 37 -7.10 11.60 -4.96
C THR A 37 -6.07 10.60 -4.46
N LEU A 38 -5.46 9.82 -5.36
CA LEU A 38 -4.39 8.87 -5.00
C LEU A 38 -3.15 9.58 -4.45
N ASN A 39 -2.76 10.69 -5.07
CA ASN A 39 -1.65 11.53 -4.60
C ASN A 39 -1.93 12.17 -3.23
N SER A 40 -3.18 12.54 -2.93
CA SER A 40 -3.53 13.03 -1.59
C SER A 40 -3.42 11.91 -0.56
N ARG A 41 -3.96 10.72 -0.87
CA ARG A 41 -3.94 9.55 0.01
C ARG A 41 -2.52 9.13 0.36
N ILE A 42 -1.64 8.98 -0.64
CA ILE A 42 -0.24 8.57 -0.40
C ILE A 42 0.51 9.59 0.47
N ARG A 43 0.22 10.90 0.34
CA ARG A 43 0.80 11.94 1.19
C ARG A 43 0.33 11.85 2.64
N GLU A 44 -0.94 11.53 2.87
CA GLU A 44 -1.46 11.33 4.22
C GLU A 44 -0.85 10.09 4.88
N ILE A 45 -0.77 8.98 4.15
CA ILE A 45 -0.11 7.75 4.61
C ILE A 45 1.37 8.02 4.92
N ALA A 46 2.08 8.79 4.07
CA ALA A 46 3.46 9.18 4.32
C ALA A 46 3.61 10.03 5.59
N LYS A 47 2.67 10.93 5.90
CA LYS A 47 2.68 11.69 7.16
C LYS A 47 2.51 10.79 8.38
N ILE A 48 1.63 9.78 8.28
CA ILE A 48 1.44 8.78 9.34
C ILE A 48 2.73 7.96 9.49
N ALA A 49 3.34 7.52 8.38
CA ALA A 49 4.60 6.77 8.39
C ALA A 49 5.74 7.56 9.04
N ILE A 50 5.87 8.87 8.77
CA ILE A 50 6.88 9.71 9.43
C ILE A 50 6.68 9.78 10.94
N ARG A 51 5.43 9.82 11.43
CA ARG A 51 5.13 9.86 12.87
C ARG A 51 5.46 8.55 13.58
N HIS A 52 5.10 7.42 12.95
CA HIS A 52 5.20 6.09 13.55
C HIS A 52 6.51 5.36 13.24
N ASN A 53 7.24 5.81 12.21
CA ASN A 53 8.48 5.21 11.73
C ASN A 53 8.42 3.67 11.59
N PRO A 54 7.48 3.14 10.77
CA PRO A 54 7.28 1.71 10.60
C PRO A 54 8.51 1.01 9.99
N MET A 55 8.73 -0.25 10.37
CA MET A 55 9.83 -1.07 9.90
C MET A 55 9.46 -1.80 8.60
N PHE A 56 10.34 -1.71 7.60
CA PHE A 56 10.24 -2.48 6.34
C PHE A 56 8.86 -2.42 5.68
N VAL A 57 8.34 -1.20 5.47
CA VAL A 57 7.11 -0.98 4.70
C VAL A 57 7.41 -0.32 3.36
N GLY A 58 6.74 -0.79 2.31
CA GLY A 58 6.64 -0.14 1.01
C GLY A 58 5.30 0.58 0.88
N ILE A 59 5.29 1.79 0.32
CA ILE A 59 4.06 2.57 0.08
C ILE A 59 4.12 3.11 -1.34
N PHE A 60 3.18 2.70 -2.19
CA PHE A 60 3.15 3.11 -3.61
C PHE A 60 1.72 3.14 -4.17
N ILE A 61 1.54 3.82 -5.29
CA ILE A 61 0.29 3.77 -6.06
C ILE A 61 0.41 2.62 -7.06
N ASP A 62 -0.52 1.68 -7.01
CA ASP A 62 -0.65 0.66 -8.05
C ASP A 62 -1.73 1.11 -9.04
N VAL A 63 -1.34 1.28 -10.30
CA VAL A 63 -2.23 1.79 -11.36
C VAL A 63 -3.26 0.76 -11.82
N ASN A 64 -2.92 -0.54 -11.73
CA ASN A 64 -3.83 -1.62 -12.06
C ASN A 64 -4.87 -1.74 -10.95
N LEU A 65 -4.42 -1.64 -9.70
CA LEU A 65 -5.33 -1.67 -8.57
C LEU A 65 -6.07 -0.34 -8.37
N ASN A 66 -5.59 0.72 -9.00
CA ASN A 66 -6.11 2.08 -8.89
C ASN A 66 -6.29 2.55 -7.42
N ASP A 67 -5.37 2.13 -6.56
CA ASP A 67 -5.32 2.54 -5.15
C ASP A 67 -3.87 2.65 -4.66
N VAL A 68 -3.72 3.12 -3.42
CA VAL A 68 -2.46 3.06 -2.69
C VAL A 68 -2.33 1.70 -2.03
N VAL A 69 -1.20 1.04 -2.27
CA VAL A 69 -0.81 -0.22 -1.65
C VAL A 69 0.22 0.05 -0.57
N ILE A 70 0.03 -0.61 0.58
CA ILE A 70 0.99 -0.68 1.67
C ILE A 70 1.47 -2.12 1.76
N LEU A 71 2.73 -2.33 1.42
CA LEU A 71 3.41 -3.62 1.52
C LEU A 71 4.17 -3.69 2.84
N SER A 72 3.96 -4.74 3.63
CA SER A 72 4.62 -4.94 4.94
C SER A 72 5.05 -6.40 5.11
N SER A 73 6.10 -6.64 5.89
CA SER A 73 6.45 -8.01 6.32
C SER A 73 5.73 -8.38 7.61
N HIS A 74 5.23 -9.61 7.69
CA HIS A 74 4.61 -10.16 8.90
C HIS A 74 5.57 -10.25 10.08
N GLU A 75 6.89 -10.32 9.84
CA GLU A 75 7.92 -10.28 10.87
C GLU A 75 7.82 -9.03 11.76
N TYR A 76 7.30 -7.93 11.20
CA TYR A 76 7.22 -6.62 11.86
C TYR A 76 5.79 -6.20 12.23
N ASP A 77 4.82 -7.12 12.25
CA ASP A 77 3.41 -6.80 12.52
C ASP A 77 3.19 -6.11 13.88
N ILE A 78 3.95 -6.50 14.90
CA ILE A 78 3.86 -5.90 16.24
C ILE A 78 4.41 -4.46 16.21
N GLN A 79 5.55 -4.25 15.55
CA GLN A 79 6.23 -2.97 15.42
C GLN A 79 5.44 -1.99 14.54
N ASN A 80 4.78 -2.51 13.51
CA ASN A 80 3.99 -1.72 12.56
C ASN A 80 2.54 -1.53 13.01
N ARG A 81 2.12 -2.12 14.14
CA ARG A 81 0.71 -2.14 14.57
C ARG A 81 0.11 -0.75 14.72
N GLU A 82 0.82 0.18 15.35
CA GLU A 82 0.30 1.55 15.56
C GLU A 82 0.14 2.30 14.24
N PHE A 83 1.13 2.19 13.35
CA PHE A 83 1.06 2.71 11.99
C PHE A 83 -0.15 2.13 11.23
N ILE A 84 -0.30 0.80 11.21
CA ILE A 84 -1.39 0.12 10.49
C ILE A 84 -2.76 0.53 11.05
N ASN A 85 -2.89 0.59 12.38
CA ASN A 85 -4.14 0.99 13.03
C ASN A 85 -4.50 2.45 12.72
N GLU A 86 -3.53 3.36 12.74
CA GLU A 86 -3.80 4.77 12.42
C GLU A 86 -4.18 4.94 10.93
N VAL A 87 -3.50 4.25 10.01
CA VAL A 87 -3.88 4.26 8.59
C VAL A 87 -5.30 3.75 8.40
N ARG A 88 -5.66 2.63 9.03
CA ARG A 88 -7.03 2.09 8.98
C ARG A 88 -8.04 3.10 9.52
N ASN A 89 -7.75 3.76 10.64
CA ASN A 89 -8.71 4.70 11.23
C ASN A 89 -8.81 6.04 10.49
N SER A 90 -7.75 6.46 9.79
CA SER A 90 -7.66 7.81 9.22
C SER A 90 -7.94 7.88 7.73
N ILE A 91 -7.73 6.79 6.99
CA ILE A 91 -7.84 6.76 5.53
C ILE A 91 -9.04 5.91 5.13
N ASN A 92 -10.05 6.55 4.52
CA ASN A 92 -11.26 5.92 4.04
C ASN A 92 -11.48 6.21 2.54
N PRO A 93 -11.78 5.19 1.71
CA PRO A 93 -11.67 3.76 1.99
C PRO A 93 -10.24 3.35 2.30
N HIS A 94 -10.05 2.27 3.04
CA HIS A 94 -8.73 1.83 3.47
C HIS A 94 -7.85 1.54 2.25
N PRO A 95 -6.55 1.89 2.30
CA PRO A 95 -5.60 1.43 1.30
C PRO A 95 -5.50 -0.11 1.33
N ILE A 96 -4.98 -0.67 0.26
CA ILE A 96 -4.76 -2.11 0.15
C ILE A 96 -3.54 -2.46 1.00
N PHE A 97 -3.69 -3.45 1.88
CA PHE A 97 -2.58 -3.98 2.67
C PHE A 97 -2.16 -5.33 2.08
N GLU A 98 -0.91 -5.38 1.62
CA GLU A 98 -0.27 -6.61 1.15
C GLU A 98 0.82 -7.01 2.13
N TYR A 99 0.86 -8.30 2.44
CA TYR A 99 1.88 -8.85 3.31
C TYR A 99 2.72 -9.82 2.50
N GLU A 100 4.01 -9.51 2.40
CA GLU A 100 4.99 -10.42 1.84
C GLU A 100 6.00 -10.76 2.92
N ASP A 101 6.26 -12.05 3.10
CA ASP A 101 7.46 -12.50 3.81
C ASP A 101 8.67 -12.08 2.96
N LEU A 102 9.10 -10.83 3.15
CA LEU A 102 10.28 -10.27 2.52
C LEU A 102 11.46 -11.09 3.02
N HIS A 103 11.80 -12.17 2.30
CA HIS A 103 13.03 -12.91 2.50
C HIS A 103 14.14 -11.88 2.58
N HIS A 104 14.75 -11.76 3.77
CA HIS A 104 15.80 -10.82 4.11
C HIS A 104 16.65 -10.47 2.89
N VAL A 105 16.26 -9.42 2.17
CA VAL A 105 17.17 -8.81 1.23
C VAL A 105 18.14 -8.11 2.16
N HIS A 106 19.25 -8.79 2.44
CA HIS A 106 20.46 -8.13 2.92
C HIS A 106 20.77 -7.06 1.88
N VAL A 107 20.21 -5.87 2.06
CA VAL A 107 20.71 -4.67 1.43
C VAL A 107 22.08 -4.50 2.07
N LYS A 108 23.10 -5.16 1.50
CA LYS A 108 24.48 -4.73 1.67
C LYS A 108 24.43 -3.27 1.27
N ARG A 109 24.51 -2.39 2.27
CA ARG A 109 24.78 -0.98 2.05
C ARG A 109 26.12 -0.93 1.33
N GLN A 110 26.10 -0.97 0.01
CA GLN A 110 27.20 -0.38 -0.74
C GLN A 110 27.10 1.10 -0.41
N PRO A 111 28.15 1.72 0.16
CA PRO A 111 28.16 3.16 0.33
C PRO A 111 28.03 3.75 -1.08
N HIS A 112 26.86 4.31 -1.40
CA HIS A 112 26.72 5.09 -2.61
C HIS A 112 27.66 6.30 -2.49
N PRO A 113 28.42 6.63 -3.54
CA PRO A 113 29.25 7.82 -3.54
C PRO A 113 28.34 9.04 -3.27
N LEU A 114 28.77 9.89 -2.34
CA LEU A 114 28.13 11.17 -2.07
C LEU A 114 28.11 11.98 -3.38
N ILE A 115 26.93 12.09 -4.00
CA ILE A 115 26.73 13.07 -5.07
C ILE A 115 26.63 14.43 -4.40
N ASN A 116 27.74 15.16 -4.35
CA ASN A 116 27.76 16.56 -3.99
C ASN A 116 27.00 17.36 -5.06
N PHE A 117 25.81 17.82 -4.74
CA PHE A 117 25.18 18.89 -5.51
C PHE A 117 25.88 20.21 -5.15
N PRO A 118 26.42 20.97 -6.12
CA PRO A 118 26.91 22.30 -5.84
C PRO A 118 25.73 23.18 -5.39
N ILE A 119 25.84 23.77 -4.21
CA ILE A 119 24.95 24.84 -3.77
C ILE A 119 25.25 26.03 -4.67
N ILE A 120 24.34 26.34 -5.59
CA ILE A 120 24.38 27.60 -6.34
C ILE A 120 23.88 28.67 -5.37
N ALA A 121 24.81 29.46 -4.82
CA ALA A 121 24.46 30.70 -4.15
C ALA A 121 23.93 31.67 -5.20
N GLY A 122 22.65 32.05 -5.09
CA GLY A 122 22.08 33.14 -5.88
C GLY A 122 22.62 34.49 -5.40
N GLU A 123 22.99 35.32 -6.36
CA GLU A 123 23.35 36.74 -6.20
C GLU A 123 22.21 37.60 -5.64
#